data_AF-A0A6P5RFS4-F1
#
_entry.id   AF-A0A6P5RFS4-F1
#
_cell.length_a   1.000
_cell.length_b   1.000
_cell.length_c   1.000
_cell.angle_alpha   90.00
_cell.angle_beta   90.00
_cell.angle_gamma   90.00
#
_symmetry.space_group_name_H-M   'P 1'
#
loop_
_entity.id
_entity.type
_entity.pdbx_description
1 polymer ?
#
loop_
_entity_poly.entity_id
_entity_poly.type
_entity_poly.pdbx_seq_one_letter_code
_entity_poly.pdbx_strand_id
1 'polypeptide(L)'
;MLNLTKLEFVALDISGKNYLTWILDAEIHLNAKDLGNTIKEGNEASLQDRSKAMIFLHHHLHEGLKSEYLGVKDPAILWKNLEEIYDHQKSIILPKVRYDWMHLRLQDFKTVNEYNSAMFKTVSKLRLCGDTVTDEDMLEKTFTTFHASNMLL
;
A
#
# COMPACT_ATOMS: atom_id res chain seq x y z
N MET A 1 -20.09 -7.24 -26.10
CA MET A 1 -20.01 -7.40 -24.65
C MET A 1 -18.55 -7.22 -24.26
N LEU A 2 -18.21 -6.15 -23.53
CA LEU A 2 -16.87 -6.04 -22.95
C LEU A 2 -16.81 -7.04 -21.80
N ASN A 3 -16.03 -8.12 -21.96
CA ASN A 3 -15.55 -8.88 -20.82
C ASN A 3 -14.64 -7.92 -20.03
N LEU A 4 -15.23 -7.17 -19.10
CA LEU A 4 -14.48 -6.49 -18.05
C LEU A 4 -13.86 -7.62 -17.22
N THR A 5 -12.65 -8.03 -17.61
CA THR A 5 -11.85 -8.94 -16.80
C THR A 5 -11.75 -8.32 -15.42
N LYS A 6 -12.35 -9.00 -14.45
CA LYS A 6 -12.41 -8.54 -13.07
C LYS A 6 -11.00 -8.53 -12.52
N LEU A 7 -10.51 -7.34 -12.16
CA LEU A 7 -9.24 -7.19 -11.46
C LEU A 7 -9.29 -7.90 -10.11
N GLU A 8 -8.19 -8.53 -9.73
CA GLU A 8 -8.01 -9.15 -8.43
C GLU A 8 -7.96 -8.10 -7.31
N PHE A 9 -7.36 -6.95 -7.58
CA PHE A 9 -7.33 -5.77 -6.70
C PHE A 9 -7.28 -4.47 -7.51
N VAL A 10 -7.33 -3.34 -6.83
CA VAL A 10 -7.39 -2.02 -7.48
C VAL A 10 -6.10 -1.78 -8.28
N ALA A 11 -6.23 -1.44 -9.56
CA ALA A 11 -5.10 -1.11 -10.42
C ALA A 11 -4.30 0.10 -9.89
N LEU A 12 -3.01 0.17 -10.21
CA LEU A 12 -2.14 1.29 -9.85
C LEU A 12 -2.67 2.55 -10.53
N ASP A 13 -3.07 3.53 -9.72
CA ASP A 13 -3.55 4.82 -10.19
C ASP A 13 -2.39 5.62 -10.77
N ILE A 14 -2.64 6.37 -11.85
CA ILE A 14 -1.61 7.19 -12.52
C ILE A 14 -1.00 8.27 -11.61
N SER A 15 -1.69 8.68 -10.54
CA SER A 15 -1.13 9.60 -9.54
C SER A 15 -0.18 8.92 -8.54
N GLY A 16 -0.14 7.58 -8.50
CA GLY A 16 0.62 6.83 -7.49
C GLY A 16 0.01 6.83 -6.08
N LYS A 17 -1.17 7.45 -5.87
CA LYS A 17 -1.77 7.58 -4.53
C LYS A 17 -2.00 6.25 -3.80
N ASN A 18 -2.17 5.15 -4.53
CA ASN A 18 -2.35 3.81 -4.02
C ASN A 18 -1.12 2.91 -4.22
N TYR A 19 0.04 3.49 -4.55
CA TYR A 19 1.26 2.74 -4.87
C TYR A 19 1.65 1.74 -3.77
N LEU A 20 1.68 2.18 -2.51
CA LEU A 20 2.09 1.32 -1.41
C LEU A 20 1.16 0.11 -1.19
N THR A 21 -0.15 0.33 -1.32
CA THR A 21 -1.13 -0.77 -1.25
C THR A 21 -1.03 -1.68 -2.48
N TRP A 22 -0.81 -1.09 -3.66
CA TRP A 22 -0.69 -1.85 -4.90
C TRP A 22 0.54 -2.75 -4.93
N ILE A 23 1.70 -2.25 -4.47
CA ILE A 23 2.91 -3.07 -4.33
C ILE A 23 2.62 -4.29 -3.46
N LEU A 24 2.06 -4.07 -2.27
CA LEU A 24 1.78 -5.14 -1.32
C LEU A 24 0.85 -6.20 -1.94
N ASP A 25 -0.24 -5.78 -2.57
CA ASP A 25 -1.18 -6.68 -3.22
C ASP A 25 -0.49 -7.43 -4.39
N ALA A 26 0.25 -6.73 -5.24
CA ALA A 26 0.97 -7.32 -6.37
C ALA A 26 2.02 -8.35 -5.93
N GLU A 27 2.81 -8.05 -4.90
CA GLU A 27 3.81 -8.97 -4.33
C GLU A 27 3.15 -10.23 -3.76
N ILE A 28 2.06 -10.08 -2.99
CA ILE A 28 1.32 -11.21 -2.43
C ILE A 28 0.79 -12.10 -3.55
N HIS A 29 0.19 -11.51 -4.59
CA HIS A 29 -0.36 -12.25 -5.72
C HIS A 29 0.71 -12.95 -6.56
N LEU A 30 1.85 -12.30 -6.81
CA LEU A 30 2.97 -12.90 -7.52
C LEU A 30 3.57 -14.05 -6.70
N ASN A 31 3.77 -13.87 -5.39
CA ASN A 31 4.28 -14.92 -4.51
C ASN A 31 3.32 -16.12 -4.44
N ALA A 32 2.02 -15.88 -4.34
CA ALA A 32 1.01 -16.96 -4.33
C ALA A 32 0.95 -17.77 -5.63
N LYS A 33 1.55 -17.26 -6.71
CA LYS A 33 1.65 -17.93 -8.02
C LYS A 33 3.06 -18.43 -8.33
N ASP A 34 3.97 -18.43 -7.36
CA ASP A 34 5.39 -18.74 -7.53
C ASP A 34 6.12 -17.83 -8.55
N LEU A 35 5.60 -16.62 -8.76
CA LEU A 35 6.15 -15.62 -9.69
C LEU A 35 6.90 -14.50 -8.98
N GLY A 36 6.99 -14.49 -7.65
CA GLY A 36 7.60 -13.40 -6.88
C GLY A 36 9.08 -13.12 -7.21
N ASN A 37 9.82 -14.13 -7.69
CA ASN A 37 11.21 -13.92 -8.12
C ASN A 37 11.33 -13.17 -9.45
N THR A 38 10.28 -13.12 -10.27
CA THR A 38 10.32 -12.49 -11.60
C THR A 38 10.49 -10.97 -11.55
N ILE A 39 10.10 -10.31 -10.46
CA ILE A 39 10.23 -8.87 -10.26
C ILE A 39 11.56 -8.46 -9.62
N LYS A 40 12.41 -9.42 -9.24
CA LYS A 40 13.72 -9.15 -8.65
C LYS A 40 14.77 -8.87 -9.72
N GLU A 41 15.66 -7.92 -9.45
CA GLU A 41 16.81 -7.64 -10.32
C GLU A 41 17.72 -8.88 -10.45
N GLY A 42 18.18 -9.16 -11.68
CA GLY A 42 19.04 -10.32 -11.95
C GLY A 42 18.38 -11.69 -11.83
N ASN A 43 17.04 -11.77 -11.84
CA ASN A 43 16.34 -13.06 -11.76
C ASN A 43 16.64 -13.98 -12.95
N GLU A 44 16.67 -15.29 -12.68
CA GLU A 44 16.85 -16.35 -13.68
C GLU A 44 15.52 -17.03 -14.05
N ALA A 45 14.39 -16.35 -13.84
CA ALA A 45 13.09 -16.93 -14.10
C ALA A 45 12.88 -17.22 -15.60
N SER A 46 12.10 -18.25 -15.90
CA SER A 46 11.81 -18.64 -17.28
C SER A 46 11.13 -17.49 -18.05
N LEU A 47 11.33 -17.44 -19.38
CA LEU A 47 10.62 -16.48 -20.24
C LEU A 47 9.10 -16.60 -20.11
N GLN A 48 8.59 -17.81 -19.88
CA GLN A 48 7.18 -18.06 -19.67
C GLN A 48 6.68 -17.40 -18.37
N ASP A 49 7.41 -17.56 -17.27
CA ASP A 49 7.01 -17.00 -15.98
C ASP A 49 7.15 -15.48 -15.96
N ARG A 50 8.20 -14.95 -16.59
CA ARG A 50 8.33 -13.51 -16.82
C ARG A 50 7.16 -12.96 -17.66
N SER A 51 6.73 -13.70 -18.68
CA SER A 51 5.57 -13.30 -19.50
C SER A 51 4.26 -13.33 -18.70
N LYS A 52 4.04 -14.36 -17.86
CA LYS A 52 2.87 -14.42 -16.96
C LYS A 52 2.86 -13.25 -15.98
N ALA A 53 4.00 -12.93 -15.38
CA ALA A 53 4.13 -11.79 -14.48
C ALA A 53 3.87 -10.47 -15.20
N MET A 54 4.41 -10.28 -16.42
CA MET A 54 4.15 -9.09 -17.23
C MET A 54 2.67 -8.90 -17.56
N ILE A 55 1.97 -9.97 -17.98
CA ILE A 55 0.53 -9.92 -18.26
C ILE A 55 -0.24 -9.48 -17.00
N PHE A 56 0.11 -10.08 -15.86
CA PHE A 56 -0.51 -9.76 -14.58
C PHE A 56 -0.26 -8.30 -14.16
N LEU A 57 1.00 -7.84 -14.20
CA LEU A 57 1.36 -6.46 -13.85
C LEU A 57 0.63 -5.49 -14.76
N HIS A 58 0.70 -5.69 -16.08
CA HIS A 58 -0.01 -4.84 -17.05
C HIS A 58 -1.51 -4.81 -16.77
N HIS A 59 -2.16 -5.94 -16.48
CA HIS A 59 -3.59 -5.98 -16.17
C HIS A 59 -3.96 -5.03 -15.02
N HIS A 60 -3.07 -4.90 -14.03
CA HIS A 60 -3.25 -4.09 -12.82
C HIS A 60 -2.62 -2.70 -12.91
N LEU A 61 -2.30 -2.19 -14.11
CA LEU A 61 -1.89 -0.80 -14.31
C LEU A 61 -3.03 0.04 -14.88
N HIS A 62 -3.07 1.31 -14.50
CA HIS A 62 -3.89 2.31 -15.20
C HIS A 62 -3.47 2.42 -16.68
N GLU A 63 -4.42 2.70 -17.57
CA GLU A 63 -4.20 2.74 -19.04
C GLU A 63 -3.08 3.70 -19.48
N GLY A 64 -2.93 4.84 -18.79
CA GLY A 64 -1.84 5.77 -19.04
C GLY A 64 -0.45 5.14 -18.79
N LEU A 65 -0.31 4.36 -17.71
CA LEU A 65 0.93 3.67 -17.38
C LEU A 65 1.21 2.51 -18.35
N LYS A 66 0.16 1.79 -18.78
CA LYS A 66 0.30 0.78 -19.85
C LYS A 66 0.86 1.38 -21.13
N SER A 67 0.40 2.58 -21.47
CA SER A 67 0.84 3.30 -22.68
C SER A 67 2.29 3.78 -22.55
N GLU A 68 2.66 4.32 -21.38
CA GLU A 68 4.02 4.76 -21.07
C GLU A 68 5.03 3.61 -21.13
N TYR A 69 4.67 2.44 -20.60
CA TYR A 69 5.56 1.28 -20.52
C TYR A 69 5.32 0.21 -21.60
N LEU A 70 4.65 0.56 -22.71
CA LEU A 70 4.30 -0.39 -23.77
C LEU A 70 5.51 -1.16 -24.33
N GLY A 71 6.70 -0.54 -24.34
CA GLY A 71 7.94 -1.13 -24.83
C GLY A 71 8.68 -2.03 -23.82
N VAL A 72 8.30 -2.00 -22.55
CA VAL A 72 8.97 -2.77 -21.48
C VAL A 72 8.48 -4.22 -21.52
N LYS A 73 9.42 -5.17 -21.63
CA LYS A 73 9.12 -6.61 -21.75
C LYS A 73 9.60 -7.44 -20.56
N ASP A 74 10.30 -6.82 -19.62
CA ASP A 74 10.87 -7.48 -18.46
C ASP A 74 10.14 -6.99 -17.19
N PRO A 75 9.55 -7.91 -16.39
CA PRO A 75 8.81 -7.54 -15.19
C PRO A 75 9.69 -6.89 -14.12
N ALA A 76 10.97 -7.26 -14.00
CA ALA A 76 11.88 -6.63 -13.06
C ALA A 76 12.19 -5.18 -13.46
N ILE A 77 12.33 -4.91 -14.76
CA ILE A 77 12.53 -3.55 -15.28
C ILE A 77 11.27 -2.71 -15.05
N LEU A 78 10.08 -3.25 -15.36
CA LEU A 78 8.82 -2.54 -15.11
C LEU A 78 8.65 -2.22 -13.63
N TRP A 79 8.90 -3.21 -12.76
CA TRP A 79 8.80 -3.05 -11.31
C TRP A 79 9.73 -1.93 -10.81
N LYS A 80 10.99 -1.97 -11.20
CA LYS A 80 11.99 -0.95 -10.84
C LYS A 80 11.61 0.45 -11.33
N ASN A 81 11.12 0.58 -12.56
CA ASN A 81 10.68 1.88 -13.08
C ASN A 81 9.50 2.45 -12.28
N LEU A 82 8.53 1.61 -11.90
CA LEU A 82 7.41 2.05 -11.05
C LEU A 82 7.90 2.43 -9.65
N GLU A 83 8.88 1.71 -9.12
CA GLU A 83 9.53 2.04 -7.84
C GLU A 83 10.25 3.39 -7.89
N GLU A 84 11.08 3.64 -8.90
CA GLU A 84 11.79 4.92 -9.05
C GLU A 84 10.81 6.10 -9.14
N ILE A 85 9.67 5.94 -9.82
CA ILE A 85 8.69 7.02 -9.95
C ILE A 85 7.85 7.18 -8.70
N TYR A 86 7.48 6.12 -7.97
CA TYR A 86 6.50 6.22 -6.89
C TYR A 86 7.03 5.94 -5.48
N ASP A 87 8.29 5.55 -5.29
CA ASP A 87 8.83 5.31 -3.94
C ASP A 87 8.82 6.59 -3.08
N HIS A 88 8.94 7.76 -3.73
CA HIS A 88 8.75 9.06 -3.07
C HIS A 88 7.35 9.26 -2.46
N GLN A 89 6.35 8.45 -2.80
CA GLN A 89 5.03 8.52 -2.17
C GLN A 89 5.11 8.29 -0.66
N LYS A 90 6.06 7.47 -0.18
CA LYS A 90 6.29 7.30 1.26
C LYS A 90 6.61 8.64 1.94
N SER A 91 7.46 9.45 1.33
CA SER A 91 7.87 10.75 1.89
C SER A 91 6.76 11.80 1.86
N ILE A 92 5.80 11.68 0.93
CA ILE A 92 4.62 12.54 0.87
C ILE A 92 3.56 12.10 1.89
N ILE A 93 3.30 10.79 1.99
CA ILE A 93 2.24 10.24 2.83
C ILE A 93 2.63 10.30 4.32
N LEU A 94 3.89 10.01 4.65
CA LEU A 94 4.34 9.85 6.02
C LEU A 94 4.11 11.09 6.91
N PRO A 95 4.46 12.34 6.50
CA PRO A 95 4.20 13.52 7.32
C PRO A 95 2.71 13.72 7.61
N LYS A 96 1.86 13.45 6.63
CA LYS A 96 0.40 13.55 6.79
C LYS A 96 -0.12 12.49 7.77
N VAL A 97 0.31 11.25 7.64
CA VAL A 97 -0.14 10.17 8.53
C VAL A 97 0.39 10.37 9.96
N ARG A 98 1.61 10.89 10.14
CA ARG A 98 2.13 11.31 11.44
C ARG A 98 1.31 12.43 12.06
N TYR A 99 0.89 13.41 11.25
CA TYR A 99 -0.01 14.46 11.69
C TYR A 99 -1.36 13.87 12.12
N ASP A 100 -1.95 12.99 11.31
CA ASP A 100 -3.21 12.32 11.62
C ASP A 100 -3.09 11.51 12.93
N TRP A 101 -1.97 10.80 13.13
CA TRP A 101 -1.67 10.06 14.36
C TRP A 101 -1.56 10.99 15.58
N MET A 102 -0.84 12.10 15.46
CA MET A 102 -0.68 13.07 16.55
C MET A 102 -2.03 13.66 16.99
N HIS A 103 -2.93 13.91 16.04
CA HIS A 103 -4.23 14.54 16.31
C HIS A 103 -5.38 13.55 16.48
N LEU A 104 -5.14 12.25 16.37
CA LEU A 104 -6.18 11.24 16.63
C LEU A 104 -6.55 11.27 18.11
N ARG A 105 -7.83 11.49 18.44
CA ARG A 105 -8.31 11.50 19.83
C ARG A 105 -9.60 10.73 19.97
N LEU A 106 -9.72 9.92 21.01
CA LEU A 106 -10.93 9.15 21.29
C LEU A 106 -12.19 10.03 21.35
N GLN A 107 -12.08 11.21 21.97
CA GLN A 107 -13.17 12.18 22.10
C GLN A 107 -13.73 12.73 20.79
N ASP A 108 -12.98 12.64 19.67
CA ASP A 108 -13.44 13.15 18.37
C ASP A 108 -14.40 12.16 17.66
N PHE A 109 -14.64 10.98 18.23
CA PHE A 109 -15.48 9.92 17.68
C PHE A 109 -16.73 9.67 18.54
N LYS A 110 -17.82 9.23 17.90
CA LYS A 110 -19.08 8.93 18.62
C LYS A 110 -19.01 7.60 19.35
N THR A 111 -18.23 6.65 18.84
CA THR A 111 -18.10 5.32 19.41
C THR A 111 -16.64 4.87 19.47
N VAL A 112 -16.35 3.97 20.43
CA VAL A 112 -15.04 3.32 20.55
C VAL A 112 -14.68 2.55 19.27
N ASN A 113 -15.66 1.94 18.60
CA ASN A 113 -15.43 1.20 17.35
C ASN A 113 -14.97 2.11 16.20
N GLU A 114 -15.56 3.30 16.07
CA GLU A 114 -15.14 4.29 15.06
C GLU A 114 -13.70 4.76 15.31
N TYR A 115 -13.38 5.09 16.57
CA TYR A 115 -12.02 5.45 16.97
C TYR A 115 -11.03 4.32 16.69
N ASN A 116 -11.34 3.09 17.12
CA ASN A 116 -10.47 1.93 16.89
C ASN A 116 -10.24 1.70 15.40
N SER A 117 -11.28 1.80 14.57
CA SER A 117 -11.15 1.68 13.12
C SER A 117 -10.22 2.75 12.53
N ALA A 118 -10.36 4.01 12.95
CA ALA A 118 -9.49 5.10 12.53
C ALA A 118 -8.03 4.88 13.01
N MET A 119 -7.85 4.46 14.25
CA MET A 119 -6.55 4.14 14.83
C MET A 119 -5.84 3.03 14.05
N PHE A 120 -6.50 1.90 13.80
CA PHE A 120 -5.93 0.81 13.01
C PHE A 120 -5.55 1.27 11.60
N LYS A 121 -6.43 2.03 10.94
CA LYS A 121 -6.15 2.55 9.60
C LYS A 121 -4.93 3.48 9.57
N THR A 122 -4.77 4.34 10.57
CA THR A 122 -3.61 5.24 10.70
C THR A 122 -2.34 4.45 10.99
N VAL A 123 -2.39 3.53 11.95
CA VAL A 123 -1.25 2.67 12.31
C VAL A 123 -0.78 1.80 11.14
N SER A 124 -1.70 1.18 10.40
CA SER A 124 -1.36 0.39 9.21
C SER A 124 -0.61 1.22 8.17
N LYS A 125 -1.01 2.48 7.96
CA LYS A 125 -0.31 3.38 7.03
C LYS A 125 1.06 3.80 7.54
N LEU A 126 1.22 4.06 8.85
CA LEU A 126 2.53 4.35 9.45
C LEU A 126 3.49 3.17 9.23
N ARG A 127 3.04 1.96 9.58
CA ARG A 127 3.79 0.71 9.38
C ARG A 127 4.16 0.49 7.92
N LEU A 128 3.24 0.74 6.99
CA LEU A 128 3.49 0.64 5.54
C LEU A 128 4.53 1.66 5.04
N CYS A 129 4.64 2.81 5.70
CA CYS A 129 5.65 3.83 5.40
C CYS A 129 6.98 3.59 6.15
N GLY A 130 7.10 2.51 6.93
CA GLY A 130 8.31 2.15 7.68
C GLY A 130 8.37 2.66 9.13
N ASP A 131 7.33 3.33 9.63
CA ASP A 131 7.25 3.73 11.03
C ASP A 131 6.79 2.55 11.91
N THR A 132 7.50 2.32 13.01
CA THR A 132 7.09 1.34 14.02
C THR A 132 6.13 1.99 15.01
N VAL A 133 4.94 1.39 15.17
CA VAL A 133 3.98 1.72 16.22
C VAL A 133 3.62 0.43 16.94
N THR A 134 3.86 0.37 18.24
CA THR A 134 3.61 -0.78 19.11
C THR A 134 2.20 -0.78 19.66
N ASP A 135 1.79 -1.90 20.26
CA ASP A 135 0.49 -1.97 20.94
C ASP A 135 0.49 -1.08 22.21
N GLU A 136 1.64 -0.89 22.86
CA GLU A 136 1.80 0.04 23.98
C GLU A 136 1.54 1.49 23.53
N ASP A 137 2.12 1.91 22.40
CA ASP A 137 1.87 3.24 21.82
C ASP A 137 0.38 3.47 21.53
N MET A 138 -0.32 2.43 21.03
CA MET A 138 -1.76 2.49 20.76
C MET A 138 -2.59 2.60 22.03
N LEU A 139 -2.22 1.88 23.09
CA LEU A 139 -2.85 1.97 24.39
C LEU A 139 -2.62 3.35 25.01
N GLU A 140 -1.38 3.83 25.06
CA GLU A 140 -1.03 5.16 25.55
C GLU A 140 -1.79 6.25 24.79
N LYS A 141 -1.86 6.15 23.45
CA LYS A 141 -2.65 7.07 22.61
C LYS A 141 -4.12 7.11 23.01
N THR A 142 -4.69 5.96 23.34
CA THR A 142 -6.08 5.86 23.77
C THR A 142 -6.25 6.47 25.16
N PHE A 143 -5.39 6.14 26.12
CA PHE A 143 -5.43 6.66 27.49
C PHE A 143 -5.22 8.19 27.57
N THR A 144 -4.27 8.72 26.81
CA THR A 144 -3.94 10.15 26.81
C THR A 144 -4.98 11.03 26.13
N THR A 145 -5.95 10.43 25.42
CA THR A 145 -7.00 11.16 24.69
C THR A 145 -8.40 11.00 25.29
N PHE A 146 -8.49 10.41 26.49
CA PHE A 146 -9.71 10.48 27.30
C PHE A 146 -10.00 11.92 27.70
N HIS A 147 -11.29 12.25 27.82
CA HIS A 147 -11.69 13.46 28.50
C HIS A 147 -11.21 13.42 29.95
N ALA A 148 -10.67 14.55 30.44
CA ALA A 148 -10.25 14.70 31.82
C ALA A 148 -11.36 14.36 32.83
N SER A 149 -12.63 14.57 32.47
CA SER A 149 -13.79 14.20 33.29
C SER A 149 -14.00 12.69 33.46
N ASN A 150 -13.40 11.87 32.59
CA ASN A 150 -13.53 10.41 32.58
C ASN A 150 -12.28 9.72 33.14
N MET A 151 -11.24 10.47 33.50
CA MET A 151 -10.06 9.95 34.17
C MET A 151 -10.37 9.83 35.66
N LEU A 152 -10.52 8.60 36.15
CA LEU A 152 -10.60 8.33 37.59
C LEU A 152 -9.17 8.39 38.16
N LEU A 153 -8.83 9.51 38.80
CA LEU A 153 -7.62 9.67 39.62
C LEU A 153 -7.86 9.17 41.05
#